data_AF-A0A962ZJM6-F1
#
_entry.id   AF-A0A962ZJM6-F1
#
_cell.length_a   1.000
_cell.length_b   1.000
_cell.length_c   1.000
_cell.angle_alpha   90.00
_cell.angle_beta   90.00
_cell.angle_gamma   90.00
#
_symmetry.space_group_name_H-M   'P 1'
#
loop_
_entity.id
_entity.type
_entity.pdbx_description
1 polymer ?
#
loop_
_entity_poly.entity_id
_entity_poly.type
_entity_poly.pdbx_seq_one_letter_code
_entity_poly.pdbx_strand_id
1 'polypeptide(L)'
;MPSPPRYALPTRSLCDSGEKRRVGFELEFAGLDFRHTVQVLEQVLDAPARSTSLAEASVRHARWGDFCVEVDSELAKSLAKSRASWREEARARGELKAPPDYDPLAEWLVNLTTELVPVEVVCPPVNI
;
A
#
# COMPACT_ATOMS: atom_id res chain seq x y z
N MET A 1 -0.76 25.98 35.86
CA MET A 1 -0.59 26.09 34.40
C MET A 1 -0.39 24.70 33.83
N PRO A 2 -0.97 24.35 32.67
CA PRO A 2 -0.70 23.05 32.05
C PRO A 2 0.78 22.95 31.68
N SER A 3 1.36 21.78 31.89
CA SER A 3 2.75 21.49 31.49
C SER A 3 2.88 21.60 29.96
N PRO A 4 3.99 22.15 29.44
CA PRO A 4 4.22 22.20 28.00
C PRO A 4 4.25 20.77 27.41
N PRO A 5 3.81 20.59 26.16
CA PRO A 5 3.83 19.29 25.50
C PRO A 5 5.27 18.76 25.43
N ARG A 6 5.44 17.44 25.60
CA ARG A 6 6.74 16.76 25.57
C ARG A 6 7.36 16.66 24.16
N TYR A 7 6.67 17.19 23.15
CA TYR A 7 7.01 17.10 21.74
C TYR A 7 6.66 18.41 21.05
N ALA A 8 7.40 18.73 19.99
CA ALA A 8 7.12 19.90 19.16
C ALA A 8 5.74 19.78 18.52
N LEU A 9 4.92 20.82 18.65
CA LEU A 9 3.67 20.91 17.92
C LEU A 9 3.95 21.29 16.47
N PRO A 10 3.20 20.74 15.50
CA PRO A 10 3.32 21.17 14.11
C PRO A 10 2.99 22.66 13.99
N THR A 11 3.71 23.36 13.11
CA THR A 11 3.51 24.81 12.85
C THR A 11 2.10 25.17 12.40
N ARG A 12 1.34 24.17 11.91
CA ARG A 12 -0.08 24.30 11.57
C ARG A 12 -0.86 23.16 12.22
N SER A 13 -1.67 23.48 13.21
CA SER A 13 -2.54 22.55 13.94
C SER A 13 -3.95 22.43 13.36
N LEU A 14 -4.33 23.33 12.45
CA LEU A 14 -5.65 23.35 11.80
C LEU A 14 -5.53 23.19 10.29
N CYS A 15 -6.50 22.50 9.70
CA CYS A 15 -6.78 22.48 8.28
C CYS A 15 -7.29 23.86 7.83
N ASP A 16 -7.33 24.13 6.52
CA ASP A 16 -7.90 25.38 5.99
C ASP A 16 -9.40 25.52 6.31
N SER A 17 -10.09 24.39 6.56
CA SER A 17 -11.48 24.35 7.05
C SER A 17 -11.65 24.76 8.51
N GLY A 18 -10.56 24.95 9.27
CA GLY A 18 -10.58 25.22 10.71
C GLY A 18 -10.67 23.96 11.59
N GLU A 19 -10.79 22.76 11.00
CA GLU A 19 -10.75 21.50 11.74
C GLU A 19 -9.34 21.17 12.25
N LYS A 20 -9.25 20.41 13.35
CA LYS A 20 -7.95 19.93 13.84
C LYS A 20 -7.29 19.03 12.81
N ARG A 21 -6.02 19.30 12.48
CA ARG A 21 -5.21 18.39 11.68
C ARG A 21 -5.01 17.09 12.44
N ARG A 22 -5.12 15.99 11.73
CA ARG A 22 -4.78 14.65 12.18
C ARG A 22 -3.49 14.21 11.51
N VAL A 23 -2.80 13.24 12.11
CA VAL A 23 -1.56 12.67 11.59
C VAL A 23 -1.85 11.27 11.07
N GLY A 24 -1.57 11.04 9.78
CA GLY A 24 -1.53 9.70 9.19
C GLY A 24 -0.14 9.09 9.34
N PHE A 25 -0.08 7.77 9.41
CA PHE A 25 1.14 6.99 9.40
C PHE A 25 1.04 5.93 8.30
N GLU A 26 2.13 5.72 7.61
CA GLU A 26 2.29 4.66 6.61
C GLU A 26 3.46 3.78 7.07
N LEU A 27 3.25 2.47 7.07
CA LEU A 27 4.29 1.50 7.39
C LEU A 27 4.63 0.73 6.12
N GLU A 28 5.86 0.87 5.66
CA GLU A 28 6.33 0.26 4.42
C GLU A 28 7.31 -0.87 4.74
N PHE A 29 7.09 -2.03 4.12
CA PHE A 29 7.89 -3.23 4.33
C PHE A 29 8.38 -3.79 3.00
N ALA A 30 9.71 -3.92 2.87
CA ALA A 30 10.32 -4.75 1.84
C ALA A 30 10.53 -6.17 2.37
N GLY A 31 10.44 -7.19 1.51
CA GLY A 31 10.69 -8.57 1.91
C GLY A 31 9.48 -9.30 2.53
N LEU A 32 8.33 -8.65 2.71
CA LEU A 32 7.10 -9.24 3.23
C LEU A 32 6.07 -9.39 2.12
N ASP A 33 5.41 -10.55 2.06
CA ASP A 33 4.33 -10.77 1.11
C ASP A 33 3.03 -10.08 1.56
N PHE A 34 2.27 -9.59 0.58
CA PHE A 34 1.00 -8.93 0.82
C PHE A 34 0.04 -9.75 1.68
N ARG A 35 -0.09 -11.06 1.42
CA ARG A 35 -1.05 -11.91 2.15
C ARG A 35 -0.64 -12.10 3.60
N HIS A 36 0.64 -12.25 3.87
CA HIS A 36 1.20 -12.33 5.21
C HIS A 36 1.03 -11.01 5.95
N THR A 37 1.28 -9.87 5.31
CA THR A 37 1.02 -8.57 5.92
C THR A 37 -0.45 -8.42 6.32
N VAL A 38 -1.39 -8.82 5.44
CA VAL A 38 -2.83 -8.85 5.76
C VAL A 38 -3.12 -9.77 6.95
N GLN A 39 -2.59 -10.99 6.96
CA GLN A 39 -2.79 -11.95 8.05
C GLN A 39 -2.25 -11.44 9.40
N VAL A 40 -1.06 -10.83 9.40
CA VAL A 40 -0.49 -10.22 10.61
C VAL A 40 -1.36 -9.07 11.08
N LEU A 41 -1.88 -8.26 10.17
CA LEU A 41 -2.76 -7.14 10.52
C LEU A 41 -4.08 -7.62 11.13
N GLU A 42 -4.68 -8.69 10.59
CA GLU A 42 -5.87 -9.33 11.17
C GLU A 42 -5.62 -9.80 12.61
N GLN A 43 -4.46 -10.42 12.86
CA GLN A 43 -4.07 -10.92 14.18
C GLN A 43 -3.80 -9.78 15.17
N VAL A 44 -3.08 -8.74 14.76
CA VAL A 44 -2.71 -7.61 15.62
C VAL A 44 -3.93 -6.76 15.96
N LEU A 45 -4.87 -6.59 15.02
CA LEU A 45 -6.07 -5.77 15.21
C LEU A 45 -7.28 -6.56 15.71
N ASP A 46 -7.18 -7.89 15.82
CA ASP A 46 -8.29 -8.79 16.18
C ASP A 46 -9.55 -8.51 15.35
N ALA A 47 -9.35 -8.33 14.04
CA ALA A 47 -10.40 -7.94 13.11
C ALA A 47 -10.17 -8.56 11.72
N PRO A 48 -11.24 -8.99 11.02
CA PRO A 48 -11.09 -9.63 9.72
C PRO A 48 -10.78 -8.61 8.61
N ALA A 49 -9.98 -9.03 7.66
CA ALA A 49 -9.68 -8.28 6.45
C ALA A 49 -10.80 -8.41 5.40
N ARG A 50 -10.92 -7.37 4.57
CA ARG A 50 -11.73 -7.33 3.37
C ARG A 50 -10.83 -7.02 2.20
N SER A 51 -10.60 -8.00 1.33
CA SER A 51 -9.85 -7.81 0.09
C SER A 51 -10.70 -7.02 -0.91
N THR A 52 -10.15 -5.93 -1.44
CA THR A 52 -10.76 -5.13 -2.51
C THR A 52 -10.19 -5.51 -3.87
N SER A 53 -8.94 -6.00 -3.91
CA SER A 53 -8.30 -6.53 -5.12
C SER A 53 -7.23 -7.59 -4.77
N LEU A 54 -6.44 -8.00 -5.76
CA LEU A 54 -5.27 -8.86 -5.54
C LEU A 54 -4.09 -8.13 -4.87
N ALA A 55 -4.12 -6.81 -4.83
CA ALA A 55 -3.04 -5.95 -4.33
C ALA A 55 -3.50 -4.98 -3.23
N GLU A 56 -4.75 -5.07 -2.80
CA GLU A 56 -5.35 -4.18 -1.81
C GLU A 56 -6.32 -4.92 -0.88
N ALA A 57 -6.22 -4.63 0.41
CA ALA A 57 -7.13 -5.11 1.43
C ALA A 57 -7.32 -4.07 2.53
N SER A 58 -8.39 -4.19 3.30
CA SER A 58 -8.65 -3.31 4.45
C SER A 58 -9.03 -4.10 5.69
N VAL A 59 -8.58 -3.64 6.86
CA VAL A 59 -8.98 -4.17 8.18
C VAL A 59 -9.58 -3.02 8.99
N ARG A 60 -10.85 -3.15 9.37
CA ARG A 60 -11.55 -2.13 10.16
C ARG A 60 -11.43 -2.46 11.65
N HIS A 61 -10.71 -1.62 12.40
CA HIS A 61 -10.68 -1.67 13.85
C HIS A 61 -11.74 -0.75 14.46
N ALA A 62 -12.50 -1.24 15.42
CA ALA A 62 -13.66 -0.53 15.98
C ALA A 62 -13.32 0.85 16.58
N ARG A 63 -12.11 1.01 17.13
CA ARG A 63 -11.69 2.26 17.78
C ARG A 63 -10.87 3.17 16.87
N TRP A 64 -10.05 2.58 16.01
CA TRP A 64 -9.02 3.32 15.29
C TRP A 64 -9.41 3.62 13.85
N GLY A 65 -10.34 2.86 13.27
CA GLY A 65 -10.80 3.07 11.89
C GLY A 65 -10.21 2.02 10.94
N ASP A 66 -10.07 2.42 9.68
CA ASP A 66 -9.69 1.53 8.59
C ASP A 66 -8.19 1.57 8.33
N PHE A 67 -7.55 0.42 8.48
CA PHE A 67 -6.19 0.20 8.02
C PHE A 67 -6.26 -0.39 6.62
N CYS A 68 -5.48 0.14 5.68
CA CYS A 68 -5.40 -0.39 4.32
C CYS A 68 -4.03 -1.02 4.12
N VAL A 69 -4.00 -2.18 3.46
CA VAL A 69 -2.77 -2.84 3.01
C VAL A 69 -2.76 -2.73 1.50
N GLU A 70 -1.67 -2.22 0.94
CA GLU A 70 -1.53 -1.95 -0.50
C GLU A 70 -0.14 -2.40 -0.97
N VAL A 71 -0.05 -2.89 -2.21
CA VAL A 71 1.25 -3.04 -2.88
C VAL A 71 1.63 -1.66 -3.43
N ASP A 72 2.86 -1.19 -3.18
CA ASP A 72 3.32 0.12 -3.67
C ASP A 72 3.06 0.28 -5.18
N SER A 73 2.09 1.13 -5.48
CA SER A 73 1.59 1.32 -6.83
C SER A 73 2.57 2.08 -7.72
N GLU A 74 3.46 2.90 -7.16
CA GLU A 74 4.40 3.71 -7.93
C GLU A 74 5.55 2.86 -8.45
N LEU A 75 6.13 2.02 -7.59
CA LEU A 75 7.11 1.03 -8.00
C LEU A 75 6.49 -0.02 -8.94
N ALA A 76 5.28 -0.51 -8.65
CA ALA A 76 4.55 -1.42 -9.53
C ALA A 76 4.32 -0.83 -10.94
N LYS A 77 3.92 0.45 -11.03
CA LYS A 77 3.77 1.17 -12.31
C LYS A 77 5.10 1.28 -13.06
N SER A 78 6.21 1.52 -12.35
CA SER A 78 7.52 1.63 -12.99
C SER A 78 7.98 0.29 -13.60
N LEU A 79 7.79 -0.82 -12.88
CA LEU A 79 8.10 -2.17 -13.35
C LEU A 79 7.22 -2.58 -14.53
N ALA A 80 5.93 -2.23 -14.48
CA ALA A 80 5.01 -2.46 -15.58
C ALA A 80 5.45 -1.77 -16.88
N LYS A 81 5.88 -0.50 -16.79
CA LYS A 81 6.39 0.25 -17.95
C LYS A 81 7.65 -0.40 -18.52
N SER A 82 8.60 -0.77 -17.66
CA SER A 82 9.85 -1.44 -18.08
C SER A 82 9.57 -2.80 -18.76
N ARG A 83 8.60 -3.56 -18.26
CA ARG A 83 8.19 -4.83 -18.86
C ARG A 83 7.47 -4.61 -20.20
N ALA A 84 6.62 -3.59 -20.31
CA ALA A 84 5.94 -3.26 -21.56
C ALA A 84 6.96 -2.90 -22.66
N SER A 85 7.95 -2.06 -22.36
CA SER A 85 9.02 -1.73 -23.31
C SER A 85 9.82 -2.96 -23.72
N TRP A 86 10.20 -3.83 -22.77
CA TRP A 86 10.87 -5.10 -23.09
C TRP A 86 10.01 -5.99 -24.02
N ARG A 87 8.70 -6.08 -23.77
CA ARG A 87 7.79 -6.88 -24.61
C ARG A 87 7.64 -6.30 -26.01
N GLU A 88 7.61 -4.98 -26.16
CA GLU A 88 7.60 -4.32 -27.48
C GLU A 88 8.88 -4.62 -28.25
N GLU A 89 10.03 -4.54 -27.60
CA GLU A 89 11.31 -4.92 -28.21
C GLU A 89 11.36 -6.41 -28.59
N ALA A 90 10.93 -7.30 -27.69
CA ALA A 90 10.86 -8.74 -27.96
C ALA A 90 9.89 -9.07 -29.10
N ARG A 91 8.77 -8.34 -29.20
CA ARG A 91 7.81 -8.47 -30.30
C ARG A 91 8.40 -7.98 -31.62
N ALA A 92 9.16 -6.87 -31.61
CA ALA A 92 9.90 -6.38 -32.77
C ALA A 92 10.97 -7.38 -33.25
N ARG A 93 11.57 -8.14 -32.31
CA ARG A 93 12.50 -9.24 -32.59
C ARG A 93 11.81 -10.55 -33.00
N GLY A 94 10.47 -10.62 -32.97
CA GLY A 94 9.70 -11.82 -33.32
C GLY A 94 9.69 -12.90 -32.23
N GLU A 95 10.04 -12.56 -30.99
CA GLU A 95 10.30 -13.49 -29.90
C GLU A 95 9.06 -13.79 -29.02
N LEU A 96 7.93 -13.08 -29.20
CA LEU A 96 6.77 -13.19 -28.29
C LEU A 96 5.45 -13.50 -29.02
N LYS A 97 4.77 -14.58 -28.59
CA LYS A 97 3.39 -14.95 -28.95
C LYS A 97 2.57 -15.07 -27.65
N ALA A 98 1.75 -14.08 -27.27
CA ALA A 98 0.89 -14.21 -26.08
C ALA A 98 -0.52 -13.61 -26.30
N PRO A 99 -1.58 -14.16 -25.68
CA PRO A 99 -2.99 -13.82 -25.95
C PRO A 99 -3.49 -12.58 -25.17
N PRO A 100 -4.67 -12.02 -25.55
CA PRO A 100 -5.11 -10.67 -25.14
C PRO A 100 -5.89 -10.53 -23.82
N ASP A 101 -6.47 -11.60 -23.24
CA ASP A 101 -7.50 -11.46 -22.18
C ASP A 101 -7.06 -11.89 -20.77
N TYR A 102 -5.76 -12.00 -20.53
CA TYR A 102 -5.17 -12.23 -19.22
C TYR A 102 -4.69 -10.89 -18.67
N ASP A 103 -4.76 -10.64 -17.36
CA ASP A 103 -3.98 -9.59 -16.70
C ASP A 103 -2.71 -10.20 -16.10
N PRO A 104 -1.73 -10.61 -16.94
CA PRO A 104 -0.46 -11.14 -16.48
C PRO A 104 0.30 -10.13 -15.63
N LEU A 105 -0.08 -8.86 -15.66
CA LEU A 105 0.68 -7.81 -15.03
C LEU A 105 0.35 -7.74 -13.54
N ALA A 106 -0.93 -7.72 -13.17
CA ALA A 106 -1.35 -7.79 -11.77
C ALA A 106 -0.89 -9.10 -11.12
N GLU A 107 -1.03 -10.23 -11.80
CA GLU A 107 -0.63 -11.53 -11.26
C GLU A 107 0.90 -11.70 -11.22
N TRP A 108 1.65 -11.20 -12.22
CA TRP A 108 3.12 -11.20 -12.18
C TRP A 108 3.68 -10.22 -11.17
N LEU A 109 3.07 -9.04 -10.99
CA LEU A 109 3.43 -8.12 -9.92
C LEU A 109 3.26 -8.87 -8.60
N VAL A 110 2.06 -9.36 -8.27
CA VAL A 110 1.79 -10.13 -7.04
C VAL A 110 2.74 -11.33 -6.85
N ASN A 111 3.19 -11.96 -7.93
CA ASN A 111 4.13 -13.09 -7.88
C ASN A 111 5.62 -12.68 -7.82
N LEU A 112 5.98 -11.43 -8.16
CA LEU A 112 7.31 -10.85 -7.95
C LEU A 112 7.43 -10.05 -6.64
N THR A 113 6.32 -9.72 -5.99
CA THR A 113 6.21 -8.75 -4.90
C THR A 113 6.52 -9.30 -3.50
N THR A 114 7.47 -10.22 -3.34
CA THR A 114 8.03 -10.45 -1.99
C THR A 114 9.32 -9.70 -1.79
N GLU A 115 10.21 -9.69 -2.78
CA GLU A 115 11.54 -9.09 -2.59
C GLU A 115 11.66 -7.66 -3.12
N LEU A 116 10.93 -7.29 -4.19
CA LEU A 116 11.21 -6.05 -4.93
C LEU A 116 10.20 -4.93 -4.72
N VAL A 117 8.93 -5.24 -4.51
CA VAL A 117 7.88 -4.22 -4.37
C VAL A 117 7.41 -4.19 -2.93
N PRO A 118 7.60 -3.08 -2.21
CA PRO A 118 7.16 -2.97 -0.83
C PRO A 118 5.65 -3.11 -0.68
N VAL A 119 5.25 -3.65 0.45
CA VAL A 119 3.88 -3.63 0.93
C VAL A 119 3.75 -2.47 1.91
N GLU A 120 2.71 -1.67 1.73
CA GLU A 120 2.38 -0.53 2.56
C GLU A 120 1.16 -0.85 3.44
N VAL A 121 1.20 -0.38 4.69
CA VAL A 121 0.05 -0.33 5.59
C VAL A 121 -0.28 1.12 5.90
N VAL A 122 -1.36 1.62 5.33
CA VAL A 122 -1.91 2.96 5.58
C VAL A 122 -2.74 2.91 6.86
N CYS A 123 -2.33 3.69 7.87
CA CYS A 123 -3.02 3.76 9.15
C CYS A 123 -4.09 4.86 9.16
N PRO A 124 -5.19 4.67 9.91
CA PRO A 124 -6.16 5.73 10.13
C PRO A 124 -5.50 6.97 10.76
N PRO A 125 -5.89 8.19 10.34
CA PRO A 125 -5.30 9.41 10.88
C PRO A 125 -5.74 9.64 12.33
N VAL A 126 -4.77 9.90 13.21
CA VAL A 126 -4.95 10.08 14.66
C VAL A 126 -4.87 11.54 15.11
N ASN A 127 -5.48 11.85 16.25
CA ASN A 127 -5.34 13.16 16.89
C ASN A 127 -4.02 13.25 17.67
N ILE A 128 -3.36 14.42 17.63
CA ILE A 128 -2.15 14.77 18.40
C ILE A 128 -2.42 15.89 19.39
#